data_AF-A0A0F9AYM2-F1
#
_entry.id   AF-A0A0F9AYM2-F1
#
_cell.length_a   1.000
_cell.length_b   1.000
_cell.length_c   1.000
_cell.angle_alpha   90.00
_cell.angle_beta   90.00
_cell.angle_gamma   90.00
#
_symmetry.space_group_name_H-M   'P 1'
#
loop_
_entity.id
_entity.type
_entity.pdbx_description
1 polymer ?
#
loop_
_entity_poly.entity_id
_entity_poly.type
_entity_poly.pdbx_seq_one_letter_code
_entity_poly.pdbx_strand_id
1 'polypeptide(L)' 'MKAMLAGFLGVAVIGVVAYFGLHEIGFSSQEVYSSDNVRVD' A
#
# COMPACT_ATOMS: atom_id res chain seq x y z
N MET A 1 -7.58 -6.45 25.12
CA MET A 1 -6.13 -6.37 24.83
C MET A 1 -5.68 -7.36 23.75
N LYS A 2 -5.84 -8.67 23.92
CA LYS A 2 -5.42 -9.68 22.92
C LYS A 2 -6.02 -9.49 21.52
N ALA A 3 -7.31 -9.18 21.45
CA ALA A 3 -7.99 -8.86 20.18
C ALA A 3 -7.41 -7.63 19.48
N MET A 4 -6.97 -6.64 20.26
CA MET A 4 -6.36 -5.42 19.73
C MET A 4 -4.99 -5.72 19.12
N LEU A 5 -4.16 -6.51 19.81
CA LEU A 5 -2.88 -6.98 19.30
C LEU A 5 -3.02 -7.84 18.05
N ALA A 6 -4.03 -8.72 17.99
CA ALA A 6 -4.33 -9.52 16.81
C ALA A 6 -4.73 -8.63 15.61
N GLY A 7 -5.50 -7.56 15.84
CA GLY A 7 -5.83 -6.56 14.82
C GLY A 7 -4.60 -5.86 14.28
N PHE A 8 -3.70 -5.37 15.15
CA PHE A 8 -2.45 -4.74 14.73
C PHE A 8 -1.54 -5.70 13.96
N LEU A 9 -1.41 -6.95 14.41
CA LEU A 9 -0.64 -7.97 13.72
C LEU A 9 -1.22 -8.27 12.33
N GLY A 10 -2.56 -8.35 12.23
CA GLY A 10 -3.26 -8.56 10.97
C GLY A 10 -3.00 -7.44 9.96
N VAL A 11 -3.09 -6.17 10.40
CA VAL A 11 -2.79 -5.02 9.54
C VAL A 11 -1.34 -5.04 9.05
N ALA A 12 -0.38 -5.37 9.93
CA ALA A 12 1.03 -5.46 9.55
C ALA A 12 1.27 -6.54 8.48
N VAL A 13 0.69 -7.73 8.65
CA VAL A 13 0.79 -8.83 7.68
C VAL A 13 0.19 -8.44 6.33
N ILE A 14 -1.01 -7.85 6.33
CA ILE A 14 -1.67 -7.40 5.09
C ILE A 14 -0.82 -6.34 4.39
N GLY A 15 -0.24 -5.39 5.14
CA GLY A 15 0.62 -4.34 4.59
C GLY A 15 1.87 -4.90 3.90
N VAL A 16 2.54 -5.88 4.51
CA VAL A 16 3.72 -6.52 3.90
C VAL A 16 3.34 -7.29 2.63
N VAL A 17 2.26 -8.08 2.69
CA VAL A 17 1.77 -8.83 1.53
C VAL A 17 1.35 -7.90 0.39
N ALA A 18 0.69 -6.79 0.71
CA ALA A 18 0.33 -5.78 -0.27
C ALA A 18 1.57 -5.12 -0.89
N TYR A 19 2.57 -4.77 -0.08
CA TYR A 19 3.80 -4.13 -0.57
C TYR A 19 4.53 -5.00 -1.58
N PHE A 20 4.73 -6.29 -1.31
CA PHE A 20 5.43 -7.18 -2.26
C PHE A 20 4.50 -7.73 -3.35
N GLY A 21 3.27 -8.09 -2.99
CA GLY A 21 2.32 -8.73 -3.89
C GLY A 21 1.73 -7.78 -4.93
N LEU A 22 1.31 -6.57 -4.53
CA LEU A 22 0.79 -5.57 -5.49
C LEU A 22 1.92 -5.00 -6.35
N HIS A 23 3.11 -4.82 -5.79
CA HIS A 23 4.27 -4.34 -6.54
C HIS A 23 4.70 -5.33 -7.63
N GLU A 24 4.71 -6.63 -7.36
CA GLU A 24 5.06 -7.66 -8.34
C GLU A 24 4.05 -7.74 -9.50
N ILE A 25 2.76 -7.52 -9.24
CA ILE A 25 1.72 -7.55 -10.28
C ILE A 25 1.52 -6.18 -10.98
N GLY A 26 2.43 -5.23 -10.76
CA GLY A 26 2.42 -3.92 -11.41
C GLY A 26 1.35 -2.96 -10.87
N PHE A 27 0.75 -3.24 -9.72
CA PHE A 27 -0.14 -2.30 -9.02
C PHE A 27 0.71 -1.30 -8.23
N SER A 28 1.13 -0.22 -8.88
CA SER A 28 1.80 0.91 -8.24
C SER A 28 0.88 2.13 -8.22
N SER A 29 0.39 2.53 -7.05
CA SER A 29 -0.33 3.80 -6.91
C SER A 29 0.58 5.02 -7.12
N GLN A 30 1.91 4.84 -7.21
CA GLN A 30 2.85 5.88 -7.61
C GLN A 30 2.84 6.12 -9.13
N GLU A 31 2.49 5.13 -9.96
CA GLU A 31 2.46 5.29 -11.42
C GLU A 31 1.31 6.19 -11.90
N VAL A 32 0.27 6.36 -11.09
CA VAL A 32 -0.90 7.19 -11.42
C VAL A 32 -0.74 8.65 -10.97
N TYR A 33 0.27 9.01 -10.17
CA TYR A 33 0.30 10.30 -9.47
C TYR A 33 1.20 11.41 -10.02
N SER A 34 1.87 11.27 -11.17
CA SER A 34 2.53 12.42 -11.80
C SER A 34 2.72 12.21 -13.29
N SER A 35 1.66 12.44 -14.05
CA SER A 35 1.83 12.84 -15.46
C SER A 35 2.24 14.31 -15.49
N ASP A 36 3.12 14.70 -16.41
CA ASP A 36 3.48 16.11 -16.71
C ASP A 36 2.27 17.03 -16.96
N ASN A 37 1.08 16.44 -17.13
CA ASN A 37 -0.17 17.17 -17.33
C ASN A 37 -0.84 17.66 -16.03
N VAL A 38 -0.35 17.24 -14.85
CA VAL A 38 -0.84 17.75 -13.56
C VAL A 38 0.01 18.97 -13.18
N ARG A 39 -0.46 20.16 -13.56
CA ARG A 39 0.10 21.43 -13.10
C ARG A 39 -0.14 21.56 -11.59
N VAL A 40 0.91 21.37 -10.80
CA VAL A 40 0.94 21.71 -9.38
C VAL A 40 1.82 22.96 -9.23
N ASP A 41 1.34 24.06 -9.79
CA ASP A 41 1.75 25.41 -9.40
C ASP A 41 0.64 25.98 -8.52
#